data_AF-A0A645H7B5-F1
#
_entry.id   AF-A0A645H7B5-F1
#
_cell.length_a   1.000
_cell.length_b   1.000
_cell.length_c   1.000
_cell.angle_alpha   90.00
_cell.angle_beta   90.00
_cell.angle_gamma   90.00
#
_symmetry.space_group_name_H-M   'P 1'
#
loop_
_entity.id
_entity.type
_entity.pdbx_description
1 polymer ?
#
loop_
_entity_poly.entity_id
_entity_poly.type
_entity_poly.pdbx_seq_one_letter_code
_entity_poly.pdbx_strand_id
1 'polypeptide(L)' 'MIEGYQLHEKPGPVFYETMRQMSAIGNNLNQIAAKANALGFVDQPLYEKEALKWRKFQTEVKEKFLVPEKS' A
#
# COMPACT_ATOMS: atom_id res chain seq x y z
N MET A 1 13.20 -22.57 13.02
CA MET A 1 11.94 -23.16 12.56
C MET A 1 11.01 -23.23 13.76
N ILE A 2 9.93 -22.44 13.75
CA ILE A 2 8.81 -22.66 14.68
C ILE A 2 7.80 -23.44 13.84
N GLU A 3 7.53 -24.68 14.23
CA GLU A 3 6.50 -25.60 13.70
C GLU A 3 5.84 -25.21 12.37
N GLY A 4 6.42 -25.62 11.23
CA GLY A 4 5.72 -25.61 9.93
C GLY A 4 5.63 -24.28 9.16
N TYR A 5 6.31 -23.22 9.59
CA TYR A 5 6.37 -21.94 8.88
C TYR A 5 7.83 -21.56 8.53
N GLN A 6 8.10 -21.30 7.24
CA GLN A 6 9.34 -20.62 6.84
C GLN A 6 9.15 -19.11 7.02
N LEU A 7 9.82 -18.55 8.03
CA LEU A 7 9.95 -17.10 8.15
C LEU A 7 10.70 -16.58 6.93
N HIS A 8 10.07 -15.66 6.18
CA HIS A 8 10.78 -14.88 5.18
C HIS A 8 11.93 -14.16 5.90
N GLU A 9 13.13 -14.19 5.32
CA GLU A 9 14.22 -13.33 5.79
C GLU A 9 13.72 -11.89 5.84
N LYS A 10 14.08 -11.18 6.91
CA LYS A 10 13.67 -9.78 7.08
C LYS A 10 13.98 -9.02 5.79
N PRO A 11 12.99 -8.34 5.17
CA PRO A 11 13.24 -7.65 3.92
C PRO A 11 14.39 -6.65 4.06
N GLY A 12 15.24 -6.58 3.04
CA GLY A 12 16.36 -5.64 3.02
C GLY A 12 15.91 -4.17 3.08
N PRO A 13 16.83 -3.22 3.32
CA PRO A 13 16.53 -1.79 3.46
C PRO A 13 15.75 -1.20 2.26
N VAL A 14 15.98 -1.71 1.05
CA VAL A 14 15.28 -1.34 -0.18
C VAL A 14 13.77 -1.56 -0.08
N PHE A 15 13.31 -2.61 0.61
CA PHE A 15 11.88 -2.86 0.82
C PHE A 15 11.24 -1.72 1.63
N TYR A 16 11.86 -1.33 2.74
CA TYR A 16 11.32 -0.27 3.59
C TYR A 16 11.36 1.10 2.91
N GLU A 17 12.38 1.36 2.10
CA GLU A 17 12.44 2.56 1.26
C GLU A 17 11.31 2.58 0.21
N THR A 18 11.08 1.45 -0.45
CA THR A 18 9.99 1.28 -1.42
C THR A 18 8.63 1.48 -0.77
N MET A 19 8.42 0.92 0.43
CA MET A 19 7.19 1.12 1.22
C MET A 19 6.98 2.59 1.59
N ARG A 20 8.06 3.30 1.96
CA ARG A 20 8.00 4.74 2.26
C ARG A 20 7.60 5.55 1.03
N GLN A 21 8.16 5.24 -0.14
CA GLN A 21 7.81 5.90 -1.39
C GLN A 21 6.34 5.62 -1.77
N MET A 22 5.87 4.38 -1.61
CA MET A 22 4.45 4.05 -1.80
C MET A 22 3.54 4.86 -0.87
N SER A 23 3.87 4.98 0.41
CA SER A 23 3.08 5.82 1.33
C SER A 23 3.06 7.29 0.91
N ALA A 24 4.19 7.83 0.41
CA ALA A 24 4.26 9.20 -0.09
C ALA A 24 3.33 9.42 -1.30
N ILE A 25 3.29 8.48 -2.25
CA ILE A 25 2.38 8.52 -3.39
C ILE A 25 0.92 8.54 -2.92
N GLY A 26 0.54 7.65 -2.00
CA GLY A 26 -0.81 7.60 -1.44
C GLY A 26 -1.22 8.91 -0.75
N ASN A 27 -0.29 9.53 0.00
CA ASN A 27 -0.53 10.81 0.66
C ASN A 27 -0.71 11.97 -0.34
N ASN A 28 0.07 11.98 -1.43
CA ASN A 28 -0.07 12.98 -2.47
C ASN A 28 -1.41 12.86 -3.20
N LEU A 29 -1.85 11.63 -3.53
CA LEU A 29 -3.17 11.38 -4.11
C LEU A 29 -4.29 11.89 -3.21
N ASN A 30 -4.20 11.61 -1.90
CA ASN A 30 -5.18 12.08 -0.93
C ASN A 30 -5.27 13.61 -0.85
N GLN A 31 -4.13 14.30 -0.94
CA GLN A 31 -4.10 15.76 -1.00
C GLN A 31 -4.72 16.33 -2.28
N ILE A 32 -4.45 15.70 -3.43
CA ILE A 32 -5.06 16.11 -4.71
C ILE A 32 -6.58 15.96 -4.63
N ALA A 33 -7.08 14.84 -4.12
CA ALA A 33 -8.50 14.62 -3.96
C ALA A 33 -9.14 15.60 -2.98
N ALA A 34 -8.50 15.88 -1.83
CA ALA A 34 -9.01 16.86 -0.88
C ALA A 34 -9.12 18.26 -1.51
N LYS A 35 -8.11 18.70 -2.26
CA LYS A 35 -8.13 19.98 -2.98
C LYS A 35 -9.21 20.01 -4.05
N ALA A 36 -9.32 18.95 -4.84
CA ALA A 36 -10.28 18.91 -5.94
C ALA A 36 -11.73 18.77 -5.45
N ASN A 37 -11.98 18.08 -4.32
CA ASN A 37 -13.26 18.12 -3.60
C ASN A 37 -13.59 19.54 -3.12
N ALA A 38 -12.63 20.24 -2.48
CA ALA A 38 -12.84 21.61 -2.00
C ALA A 38 -13.14 22.62 -3.14
N LEU A 39 -12.64 22.34 -4.35
CA LEU A 39 -12.87 23.16 -5.53
C LEU A 39 -14.07 22.67 -6.40
N GLY A 40 -14.75 21.59 -6.00
CA GLY A 40 -15.92 21.04 -6.71
C GLY A 40 -15.60 20.25 -7.99
N PHE A 41 -14.36 19.81 -8.19
CA PHE A 41 -13.85 19.17 -9.42
C PHE A 41 -13.73 17.63 -9.36
N VAL A 42 -14.32 16.92 -8.39
CA VAL A 42 -14.09 15.47 -8.21
C VAL A 42 -15.33 14.61 -8.43
N ASP A 43 -15.15 13.58 -9.27
CA ASP A 43 -15.98 12.38 -9.32
C ASP A 43 -15.59 11.46 -8.15
N GLN A 44 -16.15 11.77 -6.98
CA GLN A 44 -15.82 11.15 -5.68
C GLN A 44 -15.91 9.60 -5.71
N PRO A 45 -16.92 8.98 -6.37
CA PRO A 45 -16.97 7.53 -6.55
C PRO A 45 -15.79 6.92 -7.32
N LEU A 46 -15.32 7.58 -8.38
CA LEU A 46 -14.19 7.09 -9.18
C LEU A 46 -12.89 7.15 -8.37
N TYR A 47 -12.68 8.25 -7.64
CA TYR A 47 -11.51 8.39 -6.78
C TYR A 47 -11.49 7.34 -5.65
N GLU A 48 -12.62 7.12 -4.98
CA GLU A 48 -12.73 6.09 -3.92
C GLU A 48 -12.41 4.68 -4.45
N LYS A 49 -12.86 4.35 -5.67
CA LYS A 49 -12.55 3.07 -6.33
C LYS A 49 -11.05 2.89 -6.55
N GLU A 50 -10.37 3.91 -7.09
CA GLU A 50 -8.92 3.83 -7.33
C GLU A 50 -8.11 3.86 -6.02
N ALA A 51 -8.56 4.63 -5.02
CA ALA A 51 -7.95 4.63 -3.69
C ALA A 51 -8.07 3.26 -3.00
N LEU A 52 -9.20 2.56 -3.19
CA LEU A 52 -9.38 1.20 -2.68
C LEU A 52 -8.44 0.20 -3.36
N LYS A 53 -8.30 0.27 -4.69
CA LYS A 53 -7.32 -0.56 -5.43
C LYS A 53 -5.89 -0.30 -4.96
N TRP A 54 -5.53 0.97 -4.76
CA TRP A 54 -4.21 1.33 -4.24
C TRP A 54 -3.96 0.74 -2.85
N ARG A 55 -4.93 0.84 -1.93
CA ARG A 55 -4.84 0.21 -0.60
C ARG A 55 -4.70 -1.31 -0.69
N LYS A 56 -5.48 -1.95 -1.55
CA LYS A 56 -5.40 -3.40 -1.77
C LYS A 56 -4.01 -3.81 -2.25
N PHE A 57 -3.45 -3.09 -3.22
CA PHE A 57 -2.10 -3.34 -3.73
C PHE A 57 -1.03 -3.19 -2.63
N GLN A 58 -1.12 -2.16 -1.78
CA GLN A 58 -0.21 -2.02 -0.63
C GLN A 58 -0.31 -3.22 0.33
N THR A 59 -1.51 -3.74 0.56
CA THR A 59 -1.72 -4.93 1.38
C THR A 59 -1.10 -6.17 0.74
N GLU A 60 -1.34 -6.41 -0.55
CA GLU A 60 -0.77 -7.55 -1.29
C GLU A 60 0.76 -7.52 -1.29
N VAL A 61 1.38 -6.35 -1.43
CA VAL A 61 2.83 -6.18 -1.31
C VAL A 61 3.31 -6.47 0.11
N LYS A 62 2.59 -6.03 1.14
CA LYS A 62 2.96 -6.39 2.52
C LYS A 62 2.87 -7.89 2.75
N GLU A 63 1.78 -8.51 2.32
CA GLU A 63 1.54 -9.94 2.51
C GLU A 63 2.62 -10.77 1.82
N LYS A 64 2.92 -10.49 0.56
CA LYS A 64 3.92 -11.23 -0.22
C LYS A 64 5.33 -11.20 0.38
N PHE A 65 5.70 -10.13 1.07
CA PHE A 65 7.07 -9.92 1.54
C PHE A 65 7.23 -10.03 3.06
N LEU A 66 6.15 -9.96 3.84
CA LEU A 66 6.18 -9.99 5.31
C LEU A 66 5.50 -11.22 5.92
N VAL A 67 4.63 -11.91 5.19
CA VAL A 67 3.93 -13.09 5.73
C VAL A 67 4.82 -14.33 5.50
N PRO A 68 5.06 -15.14 6.54
CA PRO A 68 5.77 -16.41 6.39
C PRO A 68 4.99 -17.38 5.50
N GLU A 69 5.62 -17.93 4.45
CA GLU A 69 5.03 -19.03 3.68
C GLU A 69 4.93 -20.30 4.57
N LYS A 70 3.77 -20.96 4.49
CA LYS A 70 3.58 -22.29 5.09
C LYS A 70 4.40 -23.30 4.29
N SER A 71 5.20 -24.11 4.99
CA SER A 71 5.93 -25.24 4.39
C SER A 71 4.98 -26.36 3.96
#